data_AF-A0A1I3VMW0-F1
#
_entry.id   AF-A0A1I3VMW0-F1
#
_cell.length_a   1.000
_cell.length_b   1.000
_cell.length_c   1.000
_cell.angle_alpha   90.00
_cell.angle_beta   90.00
_cell.angle_gamma   90.00
#
_symmetry.space_group_name_H-M   'P 1'
#
loop_
_entity.id
_entity.type
_entity.pdbx_description
1 polymer ?
#
loop_
_entity_poly.entity_id
_entity_poly.type
_entity_poly.pdbx_seq_one_letter_code
_entity_poly.pdbx_strand_id
1 'polypeptide(L)' 'MRYLAALMLTVFFAGSAFAYQCPTLVNQIDQQLQSAQLDSETKTRATELRDRGSSLHSEGKHGEAVKVLNQAISELEAAS' A
#
# COMPACT_ATOMS: atom_id res chain seq x y z
N MET A 1 -23.42 -8.71 30.26
CA MET A 1 -21.95 -8.65 30.43
C MET A 1 -21.20 -9.62 29.53
N ARG A 2 -21.51 -10.93 29.50
CA ARG A 2 -20.74 -11.92 28.69
C ARG A 2 -20.79 -11.69 27.16
N TYR A 3 -21.94 -11.27 26.63
CA TYR A 3 -22.10 -10.94 25.21
C TYR A 3 -21.49 -9.59 24.81
N LEU A 4 -21.43 -8.63 25.74
CA LEU A 4 -20.75 -7.34 25.54
C LEU A 4 -19.23 -7.52 25.44
N ALA A 5 -18.65 -8.42 26.25
CA ALA A 5 -17.24 -8.78 26.15
C ALA A 5 -16.90 -9.48 24.83
N ALA A 6 -17.77 -10.38 24.35
CA ALA A 6 -17.60 -11.03 23.05
C ALA A 6 -17.69 -10.05 21.87
N LEU A 7 -18.58 -9.06 21.94
CA LEU A 7 -18.78 -8.05 20.90
C LEU A 7 -17.64 -7.01 20.84
N MET A 8 -17.02 -6.66 21.96
CA MET A 8 -15.82 -5.81 21.96
C MET A 8 -14.62 -6.48 21.30
N LEU A 9 -14.45 -7.80 21.48
CA LEU A 9 -13.31 -8.53 20.93
C LEU A 9 -13.33 -8.54 19.39
N THR A 10 -14.50 -8.64 18.76
CA THR A 10 -14.62 -8.69 17.30
C THR A 10 -14.32 -7.35 16.61
N VAL A 11 -14.63 -6.21 17.24
CA VAL A 11 -14.37 -4.87 16.67
C VAL A 11 -12.87 -4.57 16.65
N PHE A 12 -12.11 -5.06 17.64
CA PHE A 12 -10.68 -4.79 17.74
C PHE A 12 -9.85 -5.46 16.64
N PHE A 13 -10.27 -6.62 16.15
CA PHE A 13 -9.56 -7.36 15.11
C PHE A 13 -9.76 -6.80 13.69
N ALA A 14 -10.90 -6.14 13.41
CA ALA A 14 -11.17 -5.59 12.07
C ALA A 14 -10.27 -4.40 11.71
N GLY A 15 -9.84 -3.61 12.71
CA GLY A 15 -8.97 -2.45 12.49
C GLY A 15 -7.53 -2.81 12.11
N SER A 16 -7.07 -4.00 12.49
CA SER A 16 -5.68 -4.43 12.26
C SER A 16 -5.36 -4.56 10.77
N ALA A 17 -6.29 -5.11 9.97
CA ALA A 17 -6.08 -5.29 8.52
C ALA A 17 -5.88 -3.98 7.77
N PHE A 18 -6.51 -2.89 8.22
CA PHE A 18 -6.42 -1.58 7.56
C PHE A 18 -5.09 -0.87 7.83
N ALA A 19 -4.46 -1.11 8.98
CA ALA A 19 -3.18 -0.49 9.35
C ALA A 19 -2.01 -0.96 8.47
N TYR A 20 -2.06 -2.20 7.96
CA TYR A 20 -0.95 -2.81 7.22
C TYR A 20 -0.98 -2.57 5.71
N GLN A 21 -2.05 -1.97 5.17
CA GLN A 21 -2.24 -1.93 3.72
C GLN A 21 -1.18 -1.09 2.98
N CYS A 22 -0.85 0.12 3.46
CA CYS A 22 0.18 0.94 2.81
C CYS A 22 1.57 0.26 2.82
N PRO A 23 2.08 -0.24 3.97
CA PRO A 23 3.33 -1.00 3.99
C PRO A 23 3.37 -2.20 3.04
N THR A 24 2.27 -2.96 2.94
CA THR A 24 2.18 -4.10 2.02
C THR A 24 2.29 -3.67 0.56
N LEU A 25 1.60 -2.61 0.15
CA LEU A 25 1.66 -2.11 -1.23
C LEU A 25 3.04 -1.56 -1.58
N VAL A 26 3.68 -0.83 -0.67
CA VAL A 26 5.08 -0.37 -0.85
C VAL A 26 6.01 -1.56 -1.08
N ASN A 27 5.92 -2.60 -0.25
CA ASN A 27 6.76 -3.79 -0.40
C ASN A 27 6.50 -4.52 -1.73
N GLN A 28 5.24 -4.60 -2.18
CA GLN A 28 4.90 -5.19 -3.48
C GLN A 28 5.57 -4.42 -4.64
N ILE A 29 5.51 -3.09 -4.61
CA ILE A 29 6.17 -2.23 -5.60
C ILE A 29 7.69 -2.45 -5.57
N ASP A 30 8.29 -2.45 -4.38
CA ASP A 30 9.73 -2.64 -4.20
C ASP A 30 10.19 -3.99 -4.78
N GLN A 31 9.38 -5.05 -4.62
CA GLN A 31 9.65 -6.37 -5.22
C GLN A 31 9.57 -6.34 -6.76
N GLN A 32 8.51 -5.74 -7.32
CA GLN A 32 8.34 -5.66 -8.79
C GLN A 32 9.46 -4.83 -9.45
N LEU A 33 9.89 -3.74 -8.82
CA LEU A 33 11.01 -2.89 -9.27
C LEU A 33 12.35 -3.64 -9.30
N GLN A 34 12.50 -4.69 -8.48
CA GLN A 34 13.70 -5.54 -8.43
C GLN A 34 13.63 -6.69 -9.43
N SER A 35 12.44 -7.24 -9.70
CA SER A 35 12.28 -8.46 -10.47
C SER A 35 12.05 -8.25 -11.96
N ALA A 36 11.45 -7.13 -12.36
CA ALA A 36 10.98 -6.93 -13.73
C ALA A 36 12.04 -6.26 -14.64
N GLN A 37 12.07 -6.70 -15.90
CA GLN A 37 12.91 -6.10 -16.94
C GLN A 37 12.19 -4.86 -17.51
N LEU A 38 12.08 -3.83 -16.67
CA LEU A 38 11.36 -2.60 -16.96
C LEU A 38 12.25 -1.61 -17.72
N ASP A 39 11.64 -0.81 -18.59
CA ASP A 39 12.31 0.35 -19.15
C ASP A 39 12.56 1.42 -18.06
N SER A 40 13.48 2.34 -18.34
CA SER A 40 13.91 3.35 -17.37
C SER A 40 12.81 4.35 -17.00
N GLU A 41 11.85 4.59 -17.90
CA GLU A 41 10.78 5.55 -17.68
C GLU A 41 9.73 4.98 -16.72
N THR A 42 9.29 3.74 -16.97
CA THR A 42 8.38 3.00 -16.09
C THR A 42 8.97 2.86 -14.69
N LYS A 43 10.26 2.50 -14.60
CA LYS A 43 10.95 2.37 -13.30
C LYS A 43 10.97 3.68 -12.53
N THR A 44 11.22 4.80 -13.21
CA THR A 44 11.23 6.14 -12.62
C THR A 44 9.84 6.51 -12.11
N ARG A 45 8.81 6.40 -12.97
CA ARG A 45 7.43 6.73 -12.61
C ARG A 45 6.92 5.90 -11.43
N ALA A 46 7.15 4.59 -11.44
CA ALA A 46 6.73 3.72 -10.35
C ALA A 46 7.46 4.05 -9.02
N THR A 47 8.75 4.42 -9.08
CA THR A 47 9.51 4.84 -7.90
C THR A 47 8.97 6.16 -7.33
N GLU A 48 8.70 7.16 -8.18
CA GLU A 48 8.12 8.44 -7.75
C GLU A 48 6.75 8.27 -7.09
N LEU A 49 5.89 7.43 -7.66
CA LEU A 49 4.58 7.11 -7.07
C LEU A 49 4.74 6.38 -5.73
N ARG A 50 5.67 5.42 -5.63
CA ARG A 50 5.97 4.69 -4.39
C ARG A 50 6.44 5.63 -3.27
N ASP A 51 7.33 6.56 -3.58
CA ASP A 51 7.85 7.51 -2.60
C ASP A 51 6.79 8.54 -2.19
N ARG A 52 5.99 9.03 -3.14
CA ARG A 52 4.85 9.89 -2.84
C ARG A 52 3.82 9.19 -1.95
N GLY A 53 3.50 7.93 -2.23
CA GLY A 53 2.62 7.12 -1.38
C GLY A 53 3.16 6.97 0.04
N SER A 54 4.47 6.77 0.18
CA SER A 54 5.16 6.67 1.48
C SER A 54 5.14 8.00 2.26
N SER A 55 5.30 9.14 1.57
CA SER A 55 5.15 10.47 2.18
C SER A 55 3.72 10.70 2.68
N LEU A 56 2.71 10.42 1.85
CA LEU A 56 1.31 10.55 2.22
C LEU A 56 0.95 9.67 3.44
N HIS A 57 1.52 8.46 3.53
CA HIS A 57 1.38 7.62 4.71
C HIS A 57 1.97 8.28 5.96
N SER A 58 3.18 8.83 5.86
CA SER A 58 3.87 9.52 6.95
C SER A 58 3.13 10.77 7.42
N GLU A 59 2.38 11.42 6.52
CA GLU A 59 1.49 12.55 6.80
C GLU A 59 0.12 12.12 7.39
N GLY A 60 -0.15 10.82 7.54
CA GLY A 60 -1.44 10.29 8.02
C GLY A 60 -2.56 10.25 6.97
N LYS A 61 -2.26 10.59 5.70
CA LYS A 61 -3.21 10.58 4.58
C LYS A 61 -3.36 9.19 3.97
N HIS A 62 -3.79 8.21 4.76
CA HIS A 62 -3.79 6.80 4.37
C HIS A 62 -4.59 6.49 3.10
N GLY A 63 -5.77 7.09 2.92
CA GLY A 63 -6.58 6.88 1.72
C GLY A 63 -5.88 7.37 0.44
N GLU A 64 -5.22 8.53 0.52
CA GLU A 64 -4.45 9.09 -0.60
C GLU A 64 -3.20 8.25 -0.87
N ALA A 65 -2.52 7.80 0.18
CA ALA A 65 -1.37 6.90 0.06
C ALA A 65 -1.75 5.62 -0.69
N VAL A 66 -2.81 4.92 -0.28
CA VAL A 66 -3.30 3.71 -0.97
C VAL A 66 -3.62 3.97 -2.43
N LYS A 67 -4.28 5.10 -2.74
CA LYS A 67 -4.61 5.46 -4.12
C LYS A 67 -3.37 5.62 -4.99
N VAL A 68 -2.36 6.35 -4.50
CA VAL A 68 -1.10 6.59 -5.23
C VAL A 68 -0.30 5.29 -5.37
N LEU A 69 -0.23 4.47 -4.32
CA LEU A 69 0.49 3.19 -4.35
C LEU A 69 -0.14 2.20 -5.34
N ASN A 70 -1.47 2.12 -5.40
CA ASN A 70 -2.15 1.30 -6.40
C ASN A 70 -1.89 1.80 -7.84
N GLN A 71 -1.76 3.12 -8.05
CA GLN A 71 -1.36 3.65 -9.35
C GLN A 71 0.03 3.16 -9.75
N ALA A 72 0.99 3.12 -8.81
CA ALA A 72 2.33 2.58 -9.09
C ALA A 72 2.27 1.11 -9.51
N ILE A 73 1.45 0.30 -8.83
CA ILE A 73 1.25 -1.12 -9.16
C ILE A 73 0.64 -1.25 -10.56
N SER A 74 -0.37 -0.46 -10.91
CA SER A 74 -0.97 -0.51 -12.25
C SER A 74 0.01 -0.15 -13.36
N GLU A 75 0.89 0.83 -13.14
CA GLU A 75 1.95 1.18 -14.10
C GLU A 75 2.95 0.02 -14.28
N LEU A 76 3.30 -0.67 -13.20
CA LEU A 76 4.20 -1.82 -13.23
C LEU A 76 3.57 -3.05 -13.89
N GLU A 77 2.30 -3.33 -13.60
CA GLU A 77 1.54 -4.43 -14.22
C GLU A 77 1.29 -4.20 -15.72
N ALA A 78 1.14 -2.94 -16.15
CA ALA A 78 1.00 -2.61 -17.57
C ALA A 78 2.30 -2.78 -18.35
N ALA A 79 3.45 -2.82 -17.67
CA ALA A 79 4.78 -2.91 -18.25
C ALA A 79 5.43 -4.30 -18.12
N SER A 80 4.82 -5.21 -17.36
CA SER A 80 5.23 -6.62 -17.22
C SER A 80 4.65 -7.51 -18.29
#